data_AF-A0A158C5X5-F1
#
_entry.id   AF-A0A158C5X5-F1
#
_cell.length_a   1.000
_cell.length_b   1.000
_cell.length_c   1.000
_cell.angle_alpha   90.00
_cell.angle_beta   90.00
_cell.angle_gamma   90.00
#
_symmetry.space_group_name_H-M   'P 1'
#
loop_
_entity.id
_entity.type
_entity.pdbx_description
1 polymer ?
#
loop_
_entity_poly.entity_id
_entity_poly.type
_entity_poly.pdbx_seq_one_letter_code
_entity_poly.pdbx_strand_id
1 'polypeptide(L)'
;MSARTRTLSIFPALALLLAGCVGEPPPPGRYLSDTECRDLTALRTNAHPTMAEHQSELVALRKAGYDPPPFYDDPYYPEDLQAAQRLVDYWYQTECVRPQGQ
;
A
#
# COMPACT_ATOMS: atom_id res chain seq x y z
N MET A 1 -48.54 27.06 26.41
CA MET A 1 -47.12 27.03 26.84
C MET A 1 -46.37 26.14 25.86
N SER A 2 -45.43 26.69 25.09
CA SER A 2 -44.67 25.93 24.09
C SER A 2 -43.22 25.83 24.56
N ALA A 3 -42.76 24.63 24.90
CA ALA A 3 -41.40 24.39 25.36
C ALA A 3 -40.47 24.29 24.14
N ARG A 4 -39.52 25.21 24.04
CA ARG A 4 -38.52 25.26 22.97
C ARG A 4 -37.37 24.30 23.33
N THR A 5 -37.38 23.10 22.77
CA THR A 5 -36.30 22.13 22.93
C THR A 5 -35.04 22.65 22.24
N ARG A 6 -34.00 22.93 23.03
CA ARG A 6 -32.68 23.37 22.55
C ARG A 6 -31.93 22.14 22.05
N THR A 7 -31.88 21.93 20.73
CA THR A 7 -31.03 20.91 20.12
C THR A 7 -29.58 21.34 20.26
N LEU A 8 -28.88 20.79 21.25
CA LEU A 8 -27.44 20.96 21.41
C LEU A 8 -26.74 20.20 20.26
N SER A 9 -26.09 20.95 19.38
CA SER A 9 -25.28 20.43 18.28
C SER A 9 -24.03 19.75 18.85
N ILE A 10 -24.00 18.42 18.78
CA ILE A 10 -22.84 17.58 19.14
C ILE A 10 -22.16 17.18 17.83
N PHE A 11 -21.50 18.11 17.13
CA PHE A 11 -20.82 17.80 15.86
C PHE A 11 -19.48 18.54 15.63
N PRO A 12 -18.50 18.51 16.56
CA PRO A 12 -17.12 18.70 16.08
C PRO A 12 -16.10 17.72 16.66
N ALA A 13 -16.50 16.52 17.10
CA ALA A 13 -15.55 15.54 17.65
C ALA A 13 -15.10 14.45 16.65
N LEU A 14 -15.78 14.27 15.51
CA LEU A 14 -15.52 13.15 14.61
C LEU A 14 -14.36 13.39 13.61
N ALA A 15 -13.85 14.61 13.49
CA ALA A 15 -12.88 14.97 12.46
C ALA A 15 -11.44 14.48 12.71
N LEU A 16 -11.11 13.98 13.90
CA LEU A 16 -9.73 13.66 14.30
C LEU A 16 -9.34 12.18 14.13
N LEU A 17 -10.25 11.29 13.72
CA LEU A 17 -9.97 9.84 13.63
C LEU A 17 -9.48 9.37 12.26
N LEU A 18 -9.26 10.29 11.30
CA LEU A 18 -8.81 9.98 9.94
C LEU A 18 -7.31 10.21 9.72
N ALA A 19 -6.48 10.03 10.75
CA ALA A 19 -5.05 9.88 10.56
C ALA A 19 -4.79 8.50 9.90
N GLY A 20 -5.10 8.40 8.60
CA GLY A 20 -4.75 7.24 7.79
C GLY A 20 -3.24 7.07 7.80
N CYS A 21 -2.78 5.83 8.03
CA CYS A 21 -1.36 5.49 7.95
C CYS A 21 -0.87 5.70 6.52
N VAL A 22 -0.34 6.88 6.22
CA VAL A 22 0.47 7.08 5.02
C VAL A 22 1.78 6.33 5.28
N GLY A 23 2.03 5.27 4.51
CA GLY A 23 3.30 4.55 4.55
C GLY A 23 4.47 5.50 4.30
N GLU A 24 5.62 5.20 4.90
CA GLU A 24 6.80 6.03 4.73
C GLU A 24 7.19 6.11 3.25
N PRO A 25 7.40 7.32 2.68
CA PRO A 25 7.83 7.45 1.30
C PRO A 25 9.18 6.75 1.10
N PRO A 26 9.45 6.19 -0.10
CA PRO A 26 10.75 5.62 -0.38
C PRO A 26 11.84 6.70 -0.29
N PRO A 27 13.08 6.34 0.09
CA PRO A 27 14.21 7.26 0.03
C PRO A 27 14.42 7.80 -1.40
N PRO A 28 15.11 8.95 -1.57
CA PRO A 28 15.38 9.50 -2.89
C PRO A 28 16.07 8.50 -3.81
N GLY A 29 15.53 8.31 -5.02
CA GLY A 29 16.09 7.39 -6.02
C GLY A 29 15.71 5.91 -5.83
N ARG A 30 14.86 5.58 -4.85
CA ARG A 30 14.32 4.23 -4.64
C ARG A 30 12.84 4.17 -4.99
N TYR A 31 12.39 3.00 -5.42
CA TYR A 31 10.97 2.72 -5.63
C TYR A 31 10.33 2.15 -4.35
N LEU A 32 11.08 1.35 -3.60
CA LEU A 32 10.61 0.65 -2.40
C LEU A 32 11.04 1.38 -1.12
N SER A 33 10.10 1.57 -0.19
CA SER A 33 10.39 2.03 1.17
C SER A 33 11.03 0.93 2.00
N ASP A 34 11.62 1.28 3.14
CA ASP A 34 12.22 0.30 4.05
C ASP A 34 11.17 -0.65 4.65
N THR A 35 9.94 -0.16 4.84
CA THR A 35 8.81 -1.00 5.25
C THR A 35 8.42 -1.97 4.14
N GLU A 36 8.32 -1.52 2.89
CA GLU A 36 8.01 -2.41 1.76
C GLU A 36 9.10 -3.47 1.57
N CYS A 37 10.38 -3.12 1.69
CA CYS A 37 11.48 -4.10 1.60
C CYS A 37 11.40 -5.18 2.69
N ARG A 38 11.11 -4.78 3.94
CA ARG A 38 10.93 -5.73 5.06
C ARG A 38 9.75 -6.66 4.80
N ASP A 39 8.61 -6.10 4.41
CA ASP A 39 7.37 -6.84 4.22
C ASP A 39 7.46 -7.79 3.01
N LEU A 40 8.04 -7.34 1.89
CA LEU A 40 8.32 -8.20 0.73
C LEU A 40 9.30 -9.33 1.06
N THR A 41 10.27 -9.10 1.96
CA THR A 41 11.16 -10.17 2.45
C THR A 41 10.39 -11.19 3.29
N ALA A 42 9.45 -10.74 4.12
CA ALA A 42 8.59 -11.62 4.88
C ALA A 42 7.72 -12.48 3.95
N LEU A 43 7.06 -11.89 2.94
CA LEU A 43 6.26 -12.65 1.97
C LEU A 43 7.03 -13.76 1.26
N ARG A 44 8.32 -13.55 0.96
CA ARG A 44 9.16 -14.56 0.28
C ARG A 44 9.58 -15.72 1.17
N THR A 45 9.61 -15.51 2.48
CA THR A 45 10.15 -16.49 3.45
C THR A 45 9.06 -17.14 4.30
N ASN A 46 7.86 -16.55 4.38
CA ASN A 46 6.86 -16.90 5.37
C ASN A 46 5.77 -17.83 4.80
N ALA A 47 5.44 -18.88 5.56
CA ALA A 47 4.33 -19.80 5.27
C ALA A 47 2.94 -19.19 5.57
N HIS A 48 2.90 -18.09 6.34
CA HIS A 48 1.66 -17.43 6.75
C HIS A 48 1.78 -15.90 6.67
N PRO A 49 1.59 -15.32 5.47
CA PRO A 49 1.67 -13.87 5.27
C PRO A 49 0.55 -13.12 6.02
N THR A 50 0.86 -11.90 6.48
CA THR A 50 -0.11 -11.01 7.10
C THR A 50 -0.78 -10.11 6.05
N MET A 51 -1.97 -9.58 6.38
CA MET A 51 -2.63 -8.61 5.50
C MET A 51 -1.81 -7.33 5.29
N ALA A 52 -1.02 -6.92 6.28
CA ALA A 52 -0.15 -5.76 6.15
C ALA A 52 0.96 -6.00 5.11
N GLU A 53 1.55 -7.20 5.12
CA GLU A 53 2.58 -7.58 4.15
C GLU A 53 2.03 -7.62 2.72
N HIS A 54 0.84 -8.21 2.52
CA HIS A 54 0.15 -8.16 1.23
C HIS A 54 -0.21 -6.74 0.80
N GLN A 55 -0.57 -5.86 1.74
CA GLN A 55 -0.84 -4.46 1.42
C GLN A 55 0.42 -3.75 0.91
N SER A 56 1.59 -4.05 1.49
CA SER A 56 2.87 -3.54 1.00
C SER A 56 3.19 -4.04 -0.41
N GLU A 57 2.90 -5.31 -0.73
CA GLU A 57 3.01 -5.84 -2.10
C GLU A 57 2.07 -5.13 -3.08
N LEU A 58 0.80 -4.90 -2.71
CA LEU A 58 -0.15 -4.16 -3.53
C LEU A 58 0.26 -2.69 -3.76
N VAL A 59 0.92 -2.06 -2.79
CA VAL A 59 1.48 -0.72 -2.99
C VAL A 59 2.64 -0.77 -3.97
N ALA A 60 3.56 -1.74 -3.84
CA ALA A 60 4.67 -1.92 -4.76
C ALA A 60 4.21 -2.20 -6.20
N LEU A 61 3.20 -3.05 -6.38
CA LEU A 61 2.59 -3.35 -7.69
C LEU A 61 1.98 -2.11 -8.34
N ARG A 62 1.27 -1.27 -7.57
CA ARG A 62 0.71 -0.01 -8.09
C ARG A 62 1.80 0.98 -8.50
N LYS A 63 2.92 1.05 -7.76
CA LYS A 63 4.10 1.83 -8.17
C LYS A 63 4.72 1.28 -9.46
N ALA A 64 4.67 -0.04 -9.67
CA ALA A 64 5.11 -0.72 -10.88
C ALA A 64 4.12 -0.62 -12.06
N GLY A 65 2.99 0.08 -11.89
CA GLY A 65 2.01 0.34 -12.95
C GLY A 65 0.88 -0.70 -13.04
N TYR A 66 0.72 -1.59 -12.05
CA TYR A 66 -0.47 -2.42 -11.95
C TYR A 66 -1.68 -1.56 -11.59
N ASP A 67 -2.67 -1.51 -12.49
CA ASP A 67 -3.92 -0.77 -12.32
C ASP A 67 -5.07 -1.60 -12.92
N PRO A 68 -5.66 -2.52 -12.12
CA PRO A 68 -6.72 -3.39 -12.63
C PRO A 68 -7.97 -2.57 -12.97
N PRO A 69 -8.70 -2.92 -14.03
CA PRO A 69 -9.93 -2.24 -14.39
C PRO A 69 -10.98 -2.38 -13.27
N PRO A 70 -11.92 -1.42 -13.17
CA PRO A 70 -12.90 -1.40 -12.08
C PRO A 70 -13.92 -2.56 -12.12
N PHE A 71 -13.94 -3.37 -13.18
CA PHE A 71 -14.87 -4.49 -13.38
C PHE A 71 -14.11 -5.76 -13.80
N TYR A 72 -14.77 -6.91 -13.69
CA TYR A 72 -14.17 -8.25 -13.87
C TYR A 72 -13.66 -8.59 -15.30
N ASP A 73 -13.90 -7.71 -16.27
CA ASP A 73 -13.56 -7.94 -17.68
C ASP A 73 -12.19 -7.34 -17.99
N ASP A 74 -11.14 -7.86 -17.36
CA ASP A 74 -9.76 -7.48 -17.67
C ASP A 74 -9.20 -8.34 -18.82
N PRO A 75 -9.05 -7.80 -20.04
CA PRO A 75 -8.48 -8.56 -21.15
C PRO A 75 -6.96 -8.75 -21.05
N TYR A 76 -6.30 -8.08 -20.11
CA TYR A 76 -4.84 -8.12 -19.92
C TYR A 76 -4.43 -8.80 -18.61
N TYR A 77 -5.39 -9.34 -17.86
CA TYR A 77 -5.12 -10.19 -16.71
C TYR A 77 -4.82 -11.62 -17.18
N PRO A 78 -3.71 -12.25 -16.73
CA PRO A 78 -2.79 -11.81 -15.68
C PRO A 78 -1.49 -11.14 -16.19
N GLU A 79 -1.38 -10.81 -17.48
CA GLU A 79 -0.14 -10.29 -18.08
C GLU A 79 0.34 -8.98 -17.45
N ASP A 80 -0.58 -8.07 -17.13
CA ASP A 80 -0.31 -6.78 -16.49
C ASP A 80 0.24 -6.93 -15.06
N LEU A 81 -0.38 -7.82 -14.27
CA LEU A 81 0.08 -8.20 -12.93
C LEU A 81 1.48 -8.80 -13.00
N GLN A 82 1.72 -9.71 -13.96
CA GLN A 82 3.04 -10.32 -14.12
C GLN A 82 4.11 -9.31 -14.57
N ALA A 83 3.74 -8.33 -15.40
CA ALA A 83 4.65 -7.26 -15.80
C ALA A 83 5.05 -6.39 -14.61
N ALA A 84 4.08 -5.98 -13.80
CA ALA A 84 4.34 -5.24 -12.57
C ALA A 84 5.17 -6.07 -11.57
N GLN A 85 4.85 -7.36 -11.39
CA GLN A 85 5.57 -8.25 -10.48
C GLN A 85 7.06 -8.35 -10.85
N ARG A 86 7.41 -8.45 -12.14
CA ARG A 86 8.81 -8.47 -12.59
C ARG A 86 9.58 -7.20 -12.21
N LEU A 87 8.93 -6.04 -12.25
CA LEU A 87 9.54 -4.79 -11.81
C LEU A 87 9.73 -4.75 -10.29
N VAL A 88 8.73 -5.20 -9.53
CA VAL A 88 8.83 -5.33 -8.06
C VAL A 88 9.96 -6.30 -7.68
N ASP A 89 10.10 -7.42 -8.37
CA ASP A 89 11.20 -8.37 -8.16
C ASP A 89 12.57 -7.74 -8.45
N TYR A 90 12.68 -6.96 -9.53
CA TYR A 90 13.90 -6.24 -9.87
C TYR A 90 14.26 -5.19 -8.80
N TRP A 91 13.31 -4.38 -8.36
CA TRP A 91 13.50 -3.41 -7.29
C TRP A 91 13.87 -4.10 -5.98
N TYR A 92 13.19 -5.18 -5.63
CA TYR A 92 13.51 -5.96 -4.44
C TYR A 92 14.97 -6.45 -4.46
N GLN A 93 15.40 -7.01 -5.59
CA GLN A 93 16.76 -7.52 -5.74
C GLN A 93 17.82 -6.42 -5.67
N THR A 94 17.51 -5.24 -6.21
CA THR A 94 18.47 -4.14 -6.34
C THR A 94 18.46 -3.15 -5.18
N GLU A 95 17.35 -3.03 -4.44
CA GLU A 95 17.17 -2.07 -3.35
C GLU A 95 17.09 -2.70 -1.96
N CYS A 96 16.56 -3.92 -1.84
CA CYS A 96 16.36 -4.59 -0.55
C CYS A 96 17.45 -5.62 -0.24
N VAL A 97 17.84 -6.43 -1.23
CA VAL A 97 18.87 -7.48 -1.04
C VAL A 97 20.27 -6.92 -1.19
N ARG A 98 20.47 -6.03 -2.17
CA ARG A 98 21.72 -5.29 -2.33
C ARG A 98 21.53 -3.96 -1.64
N PRO A 99 22.19 -3.67 -0.49
CA PRO A 99 22.10 -2.36 0.10
C PRO A 99 22.62 -1.33 -0.90
N GLN A 100 21.73 -0.50 -1.44
CA GLN A 100 22.15 0.67 -2.22
C GLN A 100 22.65 1.71 -1.24
N GLY A 101 23.97 1.75 -1.05
CA GLY A 101 24.62 2.73 -0.19
C GLY A 101 25.73 2.12 0.67
N GLN A 102 26.89 1.93 0.06
CA GLN A 102 28.15 2.34 0.66
C GLN A 102 28.69 3.53 -0.14
#